data_AF-A0A3D4NHJ5-F1
#
_entry.id   AF-A0A3D4NHJ5-F1
#
_cell.length_a   1.000
_cell.length_b   1.000
_cell.length_c   1.000
_cell.angle_alpha   90.00
_cell.angle_beta   90.00
_cell.angle_gamma   90.00
#
_symmetry.space_group_name_H-M   'P 1'
#
loop_
_entity.id
_entity.type
_entity.pdbx_description
1 polymer ?
#
loop_
_entity_poly.entity_id
_entity_poly.type
_entity_poly.pdbx_seq_one_letter_code
_entity_poly.pdbx_strand_id
1 'polypeptide(L)'
;LITGGTGFTGRDSTPEAVSCLLDKQVDGFGELFRQISVADIGTSTVQSRALAGLANGTLVCCLPGSTNAVRTGWDGILAEQLDSRHRPCNFVPHLKQAAPCESRG
;
A
#
# COMPACT_ATOMS: atom_id res chain seq x y z
N LEU A 1 -0.69 5.96 -4.58
CA LEU A 1 0.25 4.83 -4.37
C LEU A 1 1.67 5.36 -4.45
N ILE A 2 2.55 4.90 -3.58
CA ILE A 2 3.97 5.28 -3.51
C ILE A 2 4.80 4.01 -3.65
N THR A 3 5.89 4.05 -4.41
CA THR A 3 6.80 2.91 -4.61
C THR A 3 8.24 3.31 -4.35
N GLY A 4 8.97 2.51 -3.57
CA GLY A 4 10.37 2.77 -3.21
C GLY A 4 10.52 3.51 -1.89
N GLY A 5 11.76 3.61 -1.41
CA GLY A 5 12.09 4.30 -0.15
C GLY A 5 11.67 3.57 1.13
N THR A 6 11.27 2.30 1.04
CA THR A 6 10.83 1.45 2.17
C THR A 6 11.90 0.45 2.63
N GLY A 7 13.13 0.57 2.13
CA GLY A 7 14.27 -0.26 2.56
C GLY A 7 14.87 0.22 3.88
N PHE A 8 16.10 -0.20 4.17
CA PHE A 8 16.86 0.15 5.38
C PHE A 8 18.13 0.95 5.07
N THR A 9 18.30 1.41 3.83
CA THR A 9 19.43 2.28 3.49
C THR A 9 19.18 3.70 4.02
N GLY A 10 20.23 4.50 4.18
CA GLY A 10 20.09 5.88 4.69
C GLY A 10 19.25 6.82 3.80
N ARG A 11 18.84 6.38 2.60
CA ARG A 11 17.94 7.12 1.71
C ARG A 11 16.47 6.67 1.83
N ASP A 12 16.21 5.57 2.52
CA ASP A 12 14.87 4.99 2.65
C ASP A 12 14.12 5.63 3.83
N SER A 13 13.32 6.65 3.54
CA SER A 13 12.57 7.43 4.53
C SER A 13 11.07 7.47 4.29
N THR A 14 10.55 6.68 3.34
CA THR A 14 9.14 6.73 2.96
C THR A 14 8.20 6.40 4.13
N PRO A 15 8.43 5.34 4.94
CA PRO A 15 7.58 5.07 6.09
C PRO A 15 7.62 6.19 7.15
N GLU A 16 8.79 6.76 7.42
CA GLU A 16 8.98 7.88 8.35
C GLU A 16 8.24 9.13 7.87
N ALA A 17 8.34 9.45 6.58
CA ALA A 17 7.72 10.62 5.98
C ALA A 17 6.19 10.49 5.87
N VAL A 18 5.69 9.28 5.66
CA VAL A 18 4.24 9.05 5.43
C VAL A 18 3.50 8.79 6.73
N SER A 19 4.08 8.07 7.69
CA SER A 19 3.37 7.65 8.91
C SER A 19 2.82 8.81 9.73
N CYS A 20 3.52 9.95 9.79
CA CYS A 20 3.07 11.15 10.51
C CYS A 20 1.88 11.87 9.85
N LEU A 21 1.56 11.55 8.60
CA LEU A 21 0.46 12.14 7.84
C LEU A 21 -0.84 11.32 7.93
N LEU A 22 -0.77 10.09 8.47
CA LEU A 22 -1.90 9.17 8.50
C LEU A 22 -2.80 9.47 9.71
N ASP A 23 -4.09 9.67 9.45
CA ASP A 23 -5.10 9.73 10.52
C ASP A 23 -5.30 8.36 11.17
N LYS A 24 -5.21 7.30 10.35
CA LYS A 24 -5.36 5.91 10.76
C LYS A 24 -4.38 5.04 9.99
N GLN A 25 -3.63 4.21 10.71
CA GLN A 25 -2.79 3.18 10.10
C GLN A 25 -3.63 1.95 9.74
N VAL A 26 -3.24 1.26 8.67
CA VAL A 26 -3.82 0.00 8.22
C VAL A 26 -2.73 -1.07 8.37
N ASP A 27 -2.49 -1.49 9.62
CA ASP A 27 -1.37 -2.40 9.95
C ASP A 27 -1.46 -3.73 9.18
N GLY A 28 -2.68 -4.23 8.99
CA GLY A 28 -2.97 -5.44 8.23
C GLY A 28 -2.47 -5.41 6.78
N PHE A 29 -2.25 -4.23 6.18
CA PHE A 29 -1.66 -4.12 4.85
C PHE A 29 -0.22 -4.61 4.84
N GLY A 30 0.61 -4.12 5.77
CA GLY A 30 2.01 -4.51 5.84
C GLY A 30 2.18 -5.97 6.26
N GLU A 31 1.32 -6.44 7.15
CA GLU A 31 1.28 -7.84 7.60
C GLU A 31 0.93 -8.79 6.46
N LEU A 32 -0.21 -8.56 5.77
CA LEU A 32 -0.63 -9.38 4.65
C LEU A 32 0.38 -9.32 3.51
N PHE A 33 0.91 -8.14 3.19
CA PHE A 33 1.94 -7.98 2.17
C PHE A 33 3.17 -8.86 2.47
N ARG A 34 3.66 -8.84 3.72
CA ARG A 34 4.79 -9.70 4.10
C ARG A 34 4.40 -11.17 4.04
N GLN A 35 3.21 -11.55 4.52
CA GLN A 35 2.72 -12.93 4.48
C GLN A 35 2.70 -13.49 3.05
N ILE A 36 2.12 -12.77 2.09
CA ILE A 36 2.06 -13.23 0.70
C ILE A 36 3.45 -13.19 0.02
N SER A 37 4.31 -12.24 0.40
CA SER A 37 5.67 -12.13 -0.14
C SER A 37 6.60 -13.26 0.30
N VAL A 38 6.33 -13.94 1.44
CA VAL A 38 7.16 -15.07 1.90
C VAL A 38 7.23 -16.18 0.84
N ALA A 39 6.14 -16.43 0.11
CA ALA A 39 6.11 -17.46 -0.93
C ALA A 39 7.09 -17.17 -2.09
N ASP A 40 7.28 -15.89 -2.42
CA ASP A 40 8.07 -15.47 -3.58
C ASP A 40 9.53 -15.17 -3.22
N ILE A 41 9.77 -14.50 -2.10
CA ILE A 41 11.09 -13.98 -1.72
C ILE A 41 11.60 -14.50 -0.36
N GLY A 42 10.85 -15.40 0.28
CA GLY A 42 11.23 -15.99 1.56
C GLY A 42 11.46 -14.95 2.66
N THR A 43 12.52 -15.15 3.43
CA THR A 43 12.86 -14.27 4.57
C THR A 43 13.28 -12.86 4.15
N SER A 44 13.61 -12.63 2.87
CA SER A 44 13.92 -11.29 2.36
C SER A 44 12.76 -10.30 2.57
N THR A 45 11.53 -10.79 2.73
CA THR A 45 10.37 -9.92 3.05
C THR A 45 10.54 -9.12 4.35
N VAL A 46 11.39 -9.56 5.28
CA VAL A 46 11.69 -8.82 6.52
C VAL A 46 12.35 -7.46 6.22
N GLN A 47 13.03 -7.33 5.07
CA GLN A 47 13.66 -6.07 4.66
C GLN A 47 12.67 -5.07 4.03
N SER A 48 11.38 -5.39 3.95
CA SER A 48 10.37 -4.53 3.34
C SER A 48 9.49 -3.86 4.39
N ARG A 49 9.55 -2.53 4.47
CA ARG A 49 8.70 -1.70 5.35
C ARG A 49 7.46 -1.17 4.63
N ALA A 50 6.68 -2.05 4.02
CA ALA A 50 5.41 -1.68 3.39
C ALA A 50 4.44 -1.13 4.45
N LEU A 51 3.80 0.01 4.14
CA LEU A 51 2.95 0.77 5.05
C LEU A 51 1.69 1.22 4.29
N ALA A 52 0.54 1.19 4.96
CA ALA A 52 -0.65 1.86 4.46
C ALA A 52 -1.42 2.55 5.57
N GLY A 53 -2.24 3.53 5.17
CA GLY A 53 -3.15 4.22 6.06
C GLY A 53 -4.13 5.12 5.32
N LEU A 54 -5.05 5.68 6.09
CA LEU A 54 -5.96 6.72 5.63
C LEU A 54 -5.50 8.08 6.13
N ALA A 55 -5.48 9.06 5.22
CA ALA A 55 -5.27 10.47 5.51
C ALA A 55 -6.35 11.30 4.80
N ASN A 56 -7.20 11.99 5.54
CA ASN A 56 -8.32 12.80 5.03
C ASN A 56 -9.21 12.04 4.01
N GLY A 57 -9.58 10.80 4.35
CA GLY A 57 -10.35 9.92 3.46
C GLY A 57 -9.59 9.46 2.21
N THR A 58 -8.27 9.66 2.15
CA THR A 58 -7.41 9.21 1.06
C THR A 58 -6.62 7.99 1.52
N LEU A 59 -6.72 6.88 0.78
CA LEU A 59 -5.87 5.72 1.03
C LEU A 59 -4.47 5.97 0.48
N VAL A 60 -3.48 5.90 1.39
CA VAL A 60 -2.06 6.02 1.07
C VAL A 60 -1.44 4.65 1.31
N CYS A 61 -0.80 4.09 0.27
CA CYS A 61 -0.08 2.82 0.36
C CYS A 61 1.34 3.02 -0.17
N CYS A 62 2.32 2.60 0.63
CA CYS A 62 3.75 2.63 0.33
C CYS A 62 4.23 1.20 0.11
N LEU A 63 4.67 0.92 -1.11
CA LEU A 63 5.17 -0.39 -1.55
C LEU A 63 6.69 -0.34 -1.76
N PRO A 64 7.39 -1.48 -1.70
CA PRO A 64 8.79 -1.55 -2.09
C PRO A 64 9.01 -1.15 -3.56
N GLY A 65 10.23 -0.72 -3.88
CA GLY A 65 10.56 -0.20 -5.22
C GLY A 65 10.71 -1.27 -6.32
N SER A 66 10.75 -2.55 -5.96
CA SER A 66 10.82 -3.65 -6.93
C SER A 66 9.50 -3.82 -7.67
N THR A 67 9.54 -3.94 -8.99
CA THR A 67 8.34 -4.19 -9.81
C THR A 67 7.56 -5.43 -9.37
N ASN A 68 8.27 -6.48 -8.93
CA ASN A 68 7.62 -7.69 -8.43
C ASN A 68 6.86 -7.41 -7.13
N ALA A 69 7.47 -6.66 -6.19
CA ALA A 69 6.80 -6.28 -4.95
C ALA A 69 5.57 -5.38 -5.21
N VAL A 70 5.66 -4.46 -6.18
CA VAL A 70 4.51 -3.65 -6.58
C VAL A 70 3.39 -4.52 -7.15
N ARG A 71 3.73 -5.51 -7.99
CA ARG A 71 2.76 -6.48 -8.53
C ARG A 71 2.11 -7.30 -7.40
N THR A 72 2.89 -7.85 -6.48
CA THR A 72 2.40 -8.61 -5.32
C THR A 72 1.43 -7.76 -4.48
N GLY A 73 1.77 -6.50 -4.20
CA GLY A 73 0.89 -5.61 -3.45
C GLY A 73 -0.37 -5.20 -4.21
N TRP A 74 -0.28 -5.02 -5.52
CA TRP A 74 -1.44 -4.69 -6.36
C TRP A 74 -2.37 -5.89 -6.53
N ASP A 75 -1.89 -6.96 -7.13
CA ASP A 75 -2.69 -8.14 -7.48
C ASP A 75 -3.18 -8.89 -6.25
N GLY A 76 -2.36 -8.96 -5.18
CA GLY A 76 -2.69 -9.73 -3.99
C GLY A 76 -3.49 -8.99 -2.92
N ILE A 77 -3.62 -7.66 -3.02
CA ILE A 77 -4.27 -6.85 -1.97
C ILE A 77 -5.10 -5.71 -2.58
N LEU A 78 -4.45 -4.77 -3.26
CA LEU A 78 -5.09 -3.49 -3.60
C LEU A 78 -6.18 -3.65 -4.66
N ALA A 79 -6.00 -4.51 -5.64
CA ALA A 79 -6.99 -4.72 -6.69
C ALA A 79 -8.33 -5.18 -6.11
N GLU A 80 -8.30 -6.09 -5.14
CA GLU A 80 -9.50 -6.56 -4.44
C GLU A 80 -10.07 -5.49 -3.50
N GLN A 81 -9.21 -4.84 -2.71
CA GLN A 81 -9.65 -3.86 -1.71
C GLN A 81 -10.13 -2.52 -2.31
N LEU A 82 -9.79 -2.25 -3.57
CA LEU A 82 -10.29 -1.11 -4.34
C LEU A 82 -11.43 -1.47 -5.30
N ASP A 83 -11.82 -2.75 -5.39
CA ASP A 83 -13.03 -3.17 -6.08
C ASP A 83 -14.24 -3.02 -5.16
N SER A 84 -15.18 -2.14 -5.52
CA SER A 84 -16.40 -1.89 -4.74
C SER A 84 -17.28 -3.14 -4.57
N ARG A 85 -17.09 -4.16 -5.41
CA ARG A 85 -17.83 -5.42 -5.39
C ARG A 85 -17.22 -6.45 -4.44
N HIS A 86 -16.01 -6.22 -3.93
CA HIS A 86 -15.33 -7.15 -3.02
C HIS A 86 -16.08 -7.25 -1.69
N ARG A 87 -16.18 -8.49 -1.17
CA ARG A 87 -16.93 -8.85 0.04
C ARG A 87 -16.02 -9.61 1.01
N PRO A 88 -16.24 -9.53 2.32
CA PRO A 88 -17.38 -8.89 2.99
C PRO A 88 -17.27 -7.36 3.12
N CYS A 89 -16.07 -6.79 2.98
CA CYS A 89 -15.80 -5.36 3.08
C CYS A 89 -14.62 -4.95 2.19
N ASN A 90 -14.55 -3.66 1.83
CA ASN A 90 -13.48 -3.07 1.01
C ASN A 90 -13.31 -1.58 1.37
N PHE A 91 -12.31 -0.89 0.81
CA PHE A 91 -12.04 0.50 1.16
C PHE A 91 -12.95 1.51 0.47
N VAL A 92 -13.59 1.17 -0.65
CA VAL A 92 -14.31 2.13 -1.51
C VAL A 92 -15.32 3.00 -0.77
N PRO A 93 -16.16 2.49 0.17
CA PRO A 93 -17.10 3.30 0.94
C PRO A 93 -16.44 4.34 1.86
N HIS A 94 -15.16 4.18 2.18
CA HIS A 94 -14.41 5.04 3.09
C HIS A 94 -13.54 6.08 2.36
N LEU A 95 -13.44 5.99 1.03
CA LEU A 95 -12.64 6.90 0.23
C LEU A 95 -13.40 8.20 -0.02
N LYS A 96 -12.67 9.31 0.03
CA LYS A 96 -13.17 10.62 -0.40
C LYS A 96 -13.53 10.55 -1.87
N GLN A 97 -14.73 11.01 -2.22
CA GLN A 97 -15.12 11.15 -3.62
C GLN A 97 -14.22 12.21 -4.28
N ALA A 98 -13.43 11.77 -5.25
CA ALA A 98 -12.67 12.66 -6.11
C ALA A 98 -13.52 13.06 -7.32
N ALA A 99 -13.30 14.27 -7.83
CA ALA A 99 -13.82 14.63 -9.14
C ALA A 99 -13.30 13.61 -10.18
N PRO A 100 -14.08 13.25 -11.21
CA PRO A 100 -13.61 12.41 -12.29
C PRO A 100 -12.31 12.98 -12.85
N CYS A 101 -11.27 12.15 -12.94
CA CYS A 101 -10.02 12.57 -13.57
C CYS A 101 -10.29 12.72 -15.06
N GLU A 102 -10.23 13.96 -15.58
CA GLU A 102 -10.25 14.17 -17.03
C GLU A 102 -9.03 13.46 -17.63
N SER A 103 -9.24 12.66 -18.67
CA SER A 103 -8.12 12.08 -19.41
C SER A 103 -7.25 13.21 -19.91
N ARG A 104 -5.95 13.19 -19.58
CA ARG A 104 -4.99 14.07 -20.23
C ARG A 104 -4.97 13.69 -21.71
N GLY A 105 -5.64 14.47 -22.54
CA GLY A 105 -5.59 14.39 -24.01
C GLY A 105 -4.24 14.82 -24.53
#